data_AF-A0A816VDB4-F1
#
_entry.id   AF-A0A816VDB4-F1
#
_cell.length_a   1.000
_cell.length_b   1.000
_cell.length_c   1.000
_cell.angle_alpha   90.00
_cell.angle_beta   90.00
_cell.angle_gamma   90.00
#
_symmetry.space_group_name_H-M   'P 1'
#
loop_
_entity.id
_entity.type
_entity.pdbx_description
1 polymer ?
#
loop_
_entity_poly.entity_id
_entity_poly.type
_entity_poly.pdbx_seq_one_letter_code
_entity_poly.pdbx_strand_id
1 'polypeptide(L)'
;MPLTKDTASNIIIRKAIDPRGNIGDLYDGWNDRILTSSHFNLSVNSDKSYPSLICRVISGEKLENQNILRFINCPIEFRLSILSNLILPSGITSVVNYPFVIDE
;
A
#
# COMPACT_ATOMS: atom_id res chain seq x y z
N MET A 1 -6.86 -37.90 -22.96
CA MET A 1 -6.41 -36.94 -21.93
C MET A 1 -5.02 -36.47 -22.32
N PRO A 2 -4.79 -35.15 -22.41
CA PRO A 2 -4.65 -34.35 -21.20
C PRO A 2 -5.50 -33.06 -21.20
N LEU A 3 -5.92 -32.65 -20.00
CA LEU A 3 -6.36 -31.28 -19.73
C LEU A 3 -5.11 -30.41 -19.63
N THR A 4 -4.89 -29.54 -20.61
CA THR A 4 -4.07 -28.33 -20.41
C THR A 4 -4.87 -27.39 -19.51
N LYS A 5 -4.68 -27.53 -18.19
CA LYS A 5 -5.08 -26.48 -17.25
C LYS A 5 -4.19 -25.29 -17.53
N ASP A 6 -4.76 -24.27 -18.15
CA ASP A 6 -4.23 -22.91 -18.08
C ASP A 6 -3.95 -22.59 -16.61
N THR A 7 -2.68 -22.64 -16.22
CA THR A 7 -2.20 -21.98 -15.02
C THR A 7 -2.29 -20.48 -15.27
N ALA A 8 -3.51 -19.95 -15.20
CA ALA A 8 -3.71 -18.53 -15.01
C ALA A 8 -3.00 -18.19 -13.70
N SER A 9 -1.84 -17.55 -13.81
CA SER A 9 -1.15 -16.96 -12.68
C SER A 9 -2.16 -16.02 -12.01
N ASN A 10 -2.56 -16.33 -10.78
CA ASN A 10 -3.44 -15.47 -10.00
C ASN A 10 -2.68 -14.17 -9.70
N ILE A 11 -2.88 -13.15 -10.54
CA ILE A 11 -2.31 -11.83 -10.35
C ILE A 11 -3.14 -11.13 -9.28
N ILE A 12 -2.51 -10.83 -8.14
CA ILE A 12 -3.13 -10.05 -7.08
C ILE A 12 -2.71 -8.59 -7.26
N ILE A 13 -3.67 -7.73 -7.57
CA ILE A 13 -3.43 -6.28 -7.64
C ILE A 13 -3.65 -5.69 -6.26
N ARG A 14 -2.60 -5.09 -5.67
CA ARG A 14 -2.66 -4.39 -4.39
C ARG A 14 -1.94 -3.06 -4.48
N LYS A 15 -2.38 -2.10 -3.66
CA LYS A 15 -1.69 -0.83 -3.50
C LYS A 15 -0.46 -1.06 -2.62
N ALA A 16 0.73 -0.67 -3.11
CA ALA A 16 1.94 -0.71 -2.30
C ALA A 16 1.84 0.33 -1.19
N ILE A 17 2.04 -0.10 0.05
CA ILE A 17 1.99 0.76 1.23
C ILE A 17 3.38 1.02 1.77
N ASP A 18 4.27 0.03 1.70
CA ASP A 18 5.71 0.24 1.86
C ASP A 18 6.31 0.78 0.54
N PRO A 19 6.79 2.05 0.52
CA PRO A 19 7.36 2.65 -0.68
C PRO A 19 8.78 2.12 -1.00
N ARG A 20 9.36 1.27 -0.14
CA ARG A 20 10.75 0.80 -0.28
C ARG A 20 10.89 -0.40 -1.24
N GLY A 21 9.78 -0.94 -1.74
CA GLY A 21 9.79 -2.10 -2.62
C GLY A 21 10.33 -1.79 -4.02
N ASN A 22 11.14 -2.69 -4.54
CA ASN A 22 11.66 -2.67 -5.90
C ASN A 22 11.01 -3.79 -6.73
N ILE A 23 11.09 -3.64 -8.05
CA ILE A 23 10.68 -4.71 -8.96
C ILE A 23 11.57 -5.93 -8.71
N GLY A 24 10.94 -7.09 -8.51
CA GLY A 24 11.63 -8.36 -8.21
C GLY A 24 11.72 -8.69 -6.71
N ASP A 25 11.36 -7.74 -5.84
CA ASP A 25 11.37 -7.98 -4.40
C ASP A 25 10.30 -8.99 -3.98
N LEU A 26 10.62 -9.78 -2.94
CA LEU A 26 9.68 -10.72 -2.37
C LEU A 26 8.75 -9.99 -1.38
N TYR A 27 7.43 -10.08 -1.63
CA TYR A 27 6.41 -9.43 -0.82
C TYR A 27 5.69 -10.40 0.11
N ASP A 28 5.60 -10.04 1.39
CA ASP A 28 4.75 -10.70 2.37
C ASP A 28 3.37 -10.04 2.36
N GLY A 29 2.42 -10.68 1.67
CA GLY A 29 1.05 -10.16 1.55
C GLY A 29 0.21 -10.26 2.83
N TRP A 30 0.68 -10.95 3.87
CA TRP A 30 0.01 -11.02 5.17
C TRP A 30 0.42 -9.87 6.07
N ASN A 31 1.71 -9.55 6.10
CA ASN A 31 2.25 -8.46 6.91
C ASN A 31 2.47 -7.15 6.13
N ASP A 32 2.16 -7.17 4.82
CA ASP A 32 2.24 -6.04 3.90
C ASP A 32 3.63 -5.36 3.90
N ARG A 33 4.66 -6.20 3.81
CA ARG A 33 6.07 -5.78 3.92
C ARG A 33 6.94 -6.48 2.88
N ILE A 34 8.05 -5.85 2.55
CA ILE A 34 9.10 -6.44 1.73
C ILE A 34 9.95 -7.38 2.60
N LEU A 35 10.08 -8.64 2.21
CA LEU A 35 10.87 -9.65 2.91
C LEU A 35 12.35 -9.58 2.54
N THR A 36 12.61 -9.45 1.24
CA THR A 36 13.96 -9.49 0.70
C THR A 36 14.07 -8.45 -0.39
N SER A 37 15.02 -7.53 -0.22
CA SER A 37 15.43 -6.65 -1.30
C SER A 37 16.33 -7.44 -2.23
N SER A 38 15.96 -7.46 -3.50
CA SER A 38 16.71 -8.09 -4.55
C SER A 38 17.52 -7.04 -5.29
N HIS A 39 18.85 -7.23 -5.35
CA HIS A 39 19.73 -6.31 -6.05
C HIS A 39 19.82 -6.71 -7.53
N PHE A 40 18.84 -6.27 -8.32
CA PHE A 40 18.86 -6.40 -9.76
C PHE A 40 19.03 -5.03 -10.43
N ASN A 41 19.95 -4.94 -11.40
CA ASN A 41 20.05 -3.78 -12.27
C ASN A 41 19.01 -3.92 -13.38
N LEU A 42 17.85 -3.30 -13.19
CA LEU A 42 16.80 -3.25 -14.21
C LEU A 42 16.94 -1.97 -15.03
N SER A 43 17.11 -2.12 -16.35
CA SER A 43 16.98 -1.00 -17.28
C SER A 43 15.50 -0.80 -17.59
N VAL A 44 14.89 0.24 -17.03
CA VAL A 44 13.51 0.63 -17.36
C VAL A 44 13.54 1.43 -18.66
N ASN A 45 12.92 0.90 -19.72
CA ASN A 45 12.66 1.70 -20.91
C ASN A 45 11.61 2.76 -20.54
N SER A 46 11.95 4.03 -20.74
CA SER A 46 11.21 5.20 -20.27
C SER A 46 9.71 5.05 -20.48
N ASP A 47 9.00 4.97 -19.36
CA ASP A 47 7.58 4.66 -19.29
C ASP A 47 6.72 5.92 -19.37
N LYS A 48 5.44 5.71 -19.66
CA LYS A 48 4.41 6.75 -19.74
C LYS A 48 4.45 7.66 -18.50
N SER A 49 4.60 8.96 -18.72
CA SER A 49 4.44 9.95 -17.65
C SER A 49 3.00 9.88 -17.13
N TYR A 50 2.84 9.65 -15.83
CA TYR A 50 1.55 9.73 -15.15
C TYR A 50 1.38 11.16 -14.61
N PRO A 51 0.54 12.02 -15.20
CA PRO A 51 0.36 13.36 -14.68
C PRO A 51 -0.68 13.41 -13.56
N SER A 52 -0.57 14.48 -12.78
CA SER A 52 -1.41 14.98 -11.68
C SER A 52 -1.09 14.44 -10.27
N LEU A 53 -0.36 15.27 -9.52
CA LEU A 53 -0.42 15.28 -8.06
C LEU A 53 -1.74 15.97 -7.68
N ILE A 54 -2.59 15.29 -6.92
CA ILE A 54 -3.85 15.85 -6.42
C ILE A 54 -3.70 16.07 -4.91
N CYS A 55 -3.73 17.33 -4.46
CA CYS A 55 -3.85 17.67 -3.05
C CYS A 55 -5.33 17.76 -2.67
N ARG A 56 -5.70 17.22 -1.50
CA ARG A 56 -7.05 17.31 -0.94
C ARG A 56 -6.98 17.74 0.51
N VAL A 57 -7.80 18.72 0.87
CA VAL A 57 -8.03 19.14 2.25
C VAL A 57 -9.37 18.56 2.70
N ILE A 58 -9.41 17.98 3.88
CA ILE A 58 -10.60 17.29 4.42
C ILE A 58 -10.86 17.88 5.80
N SER A 59 -12.10 18.30 6.07
CA SER A 59 -12.52 18.75 7.39
C SER A 59 -12.65 17.57 8.34
N GLY A 60 -12.13 17.75 9.56
CA GLY A 60 -12.09 16.73 10.58
C GLY A 60 -13.43 16.42 11.25
N GLU A 61 -13.68 15.14 11.55
CA GLU A 61 -14.77 14.66 12.41
C GLU A 61 -14.19 13.66 13.45
N LYS A 62 -14.89 13.44 14.58
CA LYS A 62 -14.42 12.70 15.79
C LYS A 62 -13.80 11.28 15.60
N LEU A 63 -13.73 10.72 14.38
CA LEU A 63 -13.13 9.42 14.04
C LEU A 63 -12.04 9.51 12.94
N GLU A 64 -11.41 10.68 12.78
CA GLU A 64 -10.43 11.04 11.74
C GLU A 64 -9.39 9.97 11.41
N ASN A 65 -8.67 9.41 12.40
CA ASN A 65 -7.57 8.48 12.12
C ASN A 65 -8.05 7.20 11.40
N GLN A 66 -9.27 6.74 11.68
CA GLN A 66 -9.88 5.58 11.03
C GLN A 66 -10.40 5.92 9.62
N ASN A 67 -10.85 7.17 9.43
CA ASN A 67 -11.32 7.68 8.15
C ASN A 67 -10.17 7.96 7.16
N ILE A 68 -9.00 8.39 7.64
CA ILE A 68 -7.84 8.69 6.78
C ILE A 68 -7.41 7.45 5.97
N LEU A 69 -7.41 6.27 6.57
CA LEU A 69 -7.08 5.04 5.85
C LEU A 69 -8.08 4.76 4.70
N ARG A 70 -9.35 5.11 4.89
CA ARG A 70 -10.36 5.00 3.83
C ARG A 70 -10.07 6.00 2.69
N PHE A 71 -9.65 7.22 3.02
CA PHE A 71 -9.34 8.26 2.03
C PHE A 71 -8.14 7.92 1.14
N ILE A 72 -7.12 7.23 1.67
CA ILE A 72 -5.98 6.78 0.88
C ILE A 72 -6.28 5.52 0.05
N ASN A 73 -7.56 5.12 -0.06
CA ASN A 73 -8.03 3.91 -0.75
C ASN A 73 -7.31 2.64 -0.27
N CYS A 74 -7.12 2.52 1.04
CA CYS A 74 -6.58 1.31 1.65
C CYS A 74 -7.64 0.19 1.66
N PRO A 75 -7.33 -1.04 1.20
CA PRO A 75 -8.24 -2.18 1.26
C PRO A 75 -8.76 -2.43 2.68
N ILE A 76 -10.01 -2.87 2.81
CA ILE A 76 -10.66 -2.96 4.13
C ILE A 76 -9.97 -3.95 5.08
N GLU A 77 -9.51 -5.07 4.55
CA GLU A 77 -8.79 -6.11 5.28
C GLU A 77 -7.50 -5.56 5.88
N PHE A 78 -6.79 -4.75 5.10
CA PHE A 78 -5.55 -4.13 5.54
C PHE A 78 -5.80 -3.00 6.55
N ARG A 79 -6.89 -2.23 6.38
CA ARG A 79 -7.32 -1.23 7.37
C ARG A 79 -7.60 -1.86 8.72
N LEU A 80 -8.35 -2.96 8.73
CA LEU A 80 -8.63 -3.70 9.97
C LEU A 80 -7.35 -4.23 10.60
N SER A 81 -6.41 -4.72 9.80
CA SER A 81 -5.13 -5.23 10.30
C SER A 81 -4.29 -4.14 10.97
N ILE A 82 -4.24 -2.94 10.38
CA ILE A 82 -3.59 -1.77 10.99
C ILE A 82 -4.30 -1.34 12.28
N LEU A 83 -5.62 -1.13 12.22
CA LEU A 83 -6.39 -0.63 13.36
C LEU A 83 -6.44 -1.62 14.53
N SER A 84 -6.27 -2.92 14.26
CA SER A 84 -6.18 -3.98 15.26
C SER A 84 -4.75 -4.19 15.78
N ASN A 85 -3.79 -3.35 15.39
CA ASN A 85 -2.36 -3.48 15.72
C ASN A 85 -1.72 -4.82 15.31
N LEU A 86 -2.30 -5.53 14.33
CA LEU A 86 -1.70 -6.76 13.78
C LEU A 86 -0.48 -6.44 12.91
N ILE A 87 -0.49 -5.27 12.28
CA ILE A 87 0.57 -4.80 11.39
C ILE A 87 0.98 -3.39 11.83
N LEU A 88 2.28 -3.15 11.91
CA LEU A 88 2.83 -1.84 12.23
C LEU A 88 2.58 -0.87 11.06
N PRO A 89 1.96 0.30 11.30
CA PRO A 89 1.80 1.33 10.28
C PRO A 89 3.16 1.74 9.69
N SER A 90 3.23 1.86 8.37
CA SER A 90 4.44 2.30 7.67
C SER A 90 4.10 3.09 6.40
N GLY A 91 5.05 3.88 5.89
CA GLY A 91 4.82 4.72 4.71
C GLY A 91 3.59 5.61 4.88
N ILE A 92 2.67 5.58 3.91
CA ILE A 92 1.45 6.38 3.90
C ILE A 92 0.48 6.01 5.04
N THR A 93 0.50 4.79 5.57
CA THR A 93 -0.42 4.39 6.66
C THR A 93 0.03 4.88 8.02
N SER A 94 1.28 5.34 8.16
CA SER A 94 1.81 5.96 9.39
C SER A 94 1.01 7.18 9.84
N VAL A 95 0.20 7.76 8.95
CA VAL A 95 -0.72 8.87 9.25
C VAL A 95 -1.69 8.57 10.40
N VAL A 96 -2.02 7.30 10.66
CA VAL A 96 -2.86 6.91 11.81
C VAL A 96 -2.20 7.17 13.17
N ASN A 97 -0.86 7.23 13.18
CA ASN A 97 -0.05 7.51 14.36
C ASN A 97 0.36 8.99 14.42
N TYR A 98 -0.14 9.84 13.52
CA TYR A 98 0.28 11.24 13.46
C TYR A 98 -0.18 11.98 14.72
N PRO A 99 0.74 12.48 15.56
CA PRO A 99 0.41 12.96 16.90
C PRO A 99 -0.07 14.41 16.96
N PHE A 100 -0.16 15.10 15.81
CA PHE A 100 -0.51 16.53 15.75
C PHE A 100 -1.91 16.75 15.19
N VAL A 101 -2.75 17.42 15.98
CA VAL A 101 -3.83 18.27 15.47
C VAL A 101 -3.13 19.47 14.85
N ILE A 102 -3.19 19.62 13.52
CA ILE A 102 -2.66 20.82 12.86
C ILE A 102 -3.67 21.93 13.15
N ASP A 103 -3.29 22.83 14.07
CA ASP A 103 -3.88 24.14 14.42
C ASP A 103 -5.42 24.29 14.27
N GLU A 104 -6.09 24.46 15.42
CA GLU A 104 -7.44 25.04 15.51
C GLU A 104 -7.47 26.51 15.03
#